data_AF-A0A7J5ZHA0-F1
#
_entry.id   AF-A0A7J5ZHA0-F1
#
_cell.length_a   1.000
_cell.length_b   1.000
_cell.length_c   1.000
_cell.angle_alpha   90.00
_cell.angle_beta   90.00
_cell.angle_gamma   90.00
#
_symmetry.space_group_name_H-M   'P 1'
#
loop_
_entity.id
_entity.type
_entity.pdbx_description
1 polymer ?
#
loop_
_entity_poly.entity_id
_entity_poly.type
_entity_poly.pdbx_seq_one_letter_code
_entity_poly.pdbx_strand_id
1 'polypeptide(L)'
;MWSLCRNFIRPALSTGGLPSLRRSVVAPPVSRSYGTSFNVPPSAEFVSRVSGIPTMNKLPHQESAEGLDAAFIGVPIDTGTSNRPGARLNTPVLRSGSAELLLYHSRGVGHAAQLQQWNRAAPYDSLMVADIGDVNVNLYDLKDTHGPVGLVHVDAHADTSDVVLGERIGHGTPFRRCVEEGLLDCSRVVQIGLRGSGYSADSYAWSRFPCSAGGGVLVQVSGSPDGGGQGSDGGGPVYLSFDIDALDPGFAPGTGTPEIAGLTPIQGVEIIRGCRGLNLVGCDLVEVSPPYDTTGNTALTGANLLFEMLCVLPNVKYL
;
A
#
# COMPACT_ATOMS: atom_id res chain seq x y z
N MET A 1 17.13 -24.89 -11.25
CA MET A 1 18.18 -25.51 -10.44
C MET A 1 17.74 -25.47 -8.99
N TRP A 2 16.95 -26.46 -8.55
CA TRP A 2 16.50 -26.61 -7.17
C TRP A 2 17.31 -27.75 -6.55
N SER A 3 18.00 -27.51 -5.44
CA SER A 3 18.54 -28.57 -4.60
C SER A 3 18.00 -28.40 -3.19
N LEU A 4 17.13 -29.32 -2.80
CA LEU A 4 16.54 -29.45 -1.48
C LEU A 4 17.55 -30.21 -0.60
N CYS A 5 18.34 -29.52 0.22
CA CYS A 5 19.20 -30.19 1.19
C CYS A 5 18.42 -30.51 2.47
N ARG A 6 17.74 -31.67 2.49
CA ARG A 6 17.49 -32.43 3.73
C ARG A 6 18.77 -33.19 4.09
N ASN A 7 19.08 -33.27 5.38
CA ASN A 7 20.15 -34.07 6.02
C ASN A 7 21.48 -33.35 6.27
N PHE A 8 21.55 -32.53 7.33
CA PHE A 8 22.77 -32.44 8.15
C PHE A 8 22.39 -32.18 9.62
N ILE A 9 21.93 -33.22 10.31
CA ILE A 9 22.01 -33.30 11.77
C ILE A 9 22.61 -34.68 12.13
N ARG A 10 23.68 -34.66 12.93
CA ARG A 10 24.39 -35.75 13.68
C ARG A 10 25.74 -36.25 13.10
N PRO A 11 26.65 -36.84 13.92
CA PRO A 11 27.73 -36.09 14.56
C PRO A 11 29.13 -36.65 14.19
N ALA A 12 30.13 -35.85 14.54
CA ALA A 12 31.58 -36.07 14.48
C ALA A 12 32.10 -37.50 14.22
N LEU A 13 32.84 -37.65 13.12
CA LEU A 13 33.98 -38.56 13.00
C LEU A 13 35.12 -37.83 12.28
N SER A 14 36.30 -37.91 12.89
CA SER A 14 37.56 -37.30 12.45
C SER A 14 38.15 -38.02 11.24
N THR A 15 38.65 -37.27 10.26
CA THR A 15 40.01 -37.42 9.67
C THR A 15 40.23 -36.27 8.68
N GLY A 16 41.48 -35.79 8.59
CA GLY A 16 41.83 -34.50 8.00
C GLY A 16 41.74 -34.40 6.47
N GLY A 17 41.71 -33.15 6.00
CA GLY A 17 41.89 -32.79 4.59
C GLY A 17 41.18 -31.49 4.19
N LEU A 18 41.97 -30.56 3.64
CA LEU A 18 41.63 -29.30 2.94
C LEU A 18 41.24 -28.08 3.82
N PRO A 19 41.83 -26.88 3.58
CA PRO A 19 41.40 -25.66 4.22
C PRO A 19 40.00 -25.32 3.70
N SER A 20 38.98 -25.61 4.50
CA SER A 20 37.61 -25.29 4.16
C SER A 20 37.44 -23.77 4.15
N LEU A 21 37.12 -23.20 2.98
CA LEU A 21 36.42 -21.92 2.88
C LEU A 21 35.01 -22.08 3.48
N ARG A 22 34.92 -22.32 4.79
CA ARG A 22 33.69 -22.10 5.55
C ARG A 22 33.57 -20.61 5.75
N ARG A 23 33.14 -19.87 4.72
CA ARG A 23 32.36 -18.66 5.01
C ARG A 23 31.14 -19.17 5.74
N SER A 24 31.05 -18.85 7.03
CA SER A 24 29.80 -18.98 7.77
C SER A 24 28.70 -18.38 6.89
N VAL A 25 27.57 -19.07 6.80
CA VAL A 25 26.33 -18.40 6.42
C VAL A 25 26.15 -17.35 7.51
N VAL A 26 26.59 -16.13 7.22
CA VAL A 26 26.47 -14.98 8.11
C VAL A 26 24.98 -14.88 8.37
N ALA A 27 24.56 -15.00 9.62
CA ALA A 27 23.20 -14.68 10.03
C ALA A 27 22.82 -13.36 9.35
N PRO A 28 21.57 -13.20 8.85
CA PRO A 28 21.17 -11.98 8.18
C PRO A 28 21.62 -10.79 9.04
N PRO A 29 22.33 -9.80 8.47
CA PRO A 29 22.85 -8.70 9.27
C PRO A 29 21.68 -8.08 9.99
N VAL A 30 21.67 -8.23 11.33
CA VAL A 30 20.78 -7.48 12.20
C VAL A 30 21.06 -6.03 11.87
N SER A 31 20.00 -5.26 11.56
CA SER A 31 20.11 -3.84 11.25
C SER A 31 21.05 -3.20 12.27
N ARG A 32 22.22 -2.72 11.83
CA ARG A 32 22.99 -1.82 12.71
C ARG A 32 22.09 -0.61 12.88
N SER A 33 21.51 -0.47 14.07
CA SER A 33 20.76 0.70 14.47
C SER A 33 21.69 1.89 14.37
N TYR A 34 21.49 2.72 13.35
CA TYR A 34 22.20 3.97 13.19
C TYR A 34 21.62 4.99 14.16
N GLY A 35 21.78 4.78 15.46
CA GLY A 35 21.40 5.73 16.50
C GLY A 35 19.91 6.12 16.62
N THR A 36 19.02 5.56 15.80
CA THR A 36 17.57 5.78 15.88
C THR A 36 16.92 4.71 16.77
N SER A 37 15.86 5.10 17.50
CA SER A 37 14.98 4.17 18.21
C SER A 37 13.92 3.52 17.31
N PHE A 38 13.89 3.88 16.03
CA PHE A 38 12.89 3.44 15.05
C PHE A 38 13.44 2.35 14.12
N ASN A 39 12.54 1.53 13.60
CA ASN A 39 12.86 0.60 12.52
C ASN A 39 13.19 1.38 11.24
N VAL A 40 14.41 1.18 10.75
CA VAL A 40 14.91 1.79 9.51
C VAL A 40 15.32 0.71 8.52
N PRO A 41 15.02 0.87 7.23
CA PRO A 41 15.50 -0.06 6.23
C PRO A 41 17.04 -0.13 6.18
N PRO A 42 17.63 -1.32 5.95
CA PRO A 42 19.07 -1.43 5.84
C PRO A 42 19.60 -0.66 4.62
N SER A 43 20.76 -0.02 4.80
CA SER A 43 21.48 0.60 3.70
C SER A 43 21.93 -0.43 2.66
N ALA A 44 21.85 -0.05 1.38
CA ALA A 44 22.31 -0.87 0.26
C ALA A 44 23.82 -1.19 0.32
N GLU A 45 24.60 -0.45 1.11
CA GLU A 45 26.01 -0.77 1.42
C GLU A 45 26.16 -2.11 2.16
N PHE A 46 25.15 -2.52 2.93
CA PHE A 46 25.22 -3.69 3.81
C PHE A 46 24.35 -4.84 3.31
N VAL A 47 23.14 -4.52 2.84
CA VAL A 47 22.22 -5.49 2.27
C VAL A 47 21.88 -5.05 0.86
N SER A 48 22.36 -5.81 -0.13
CA SER A 48 22.01 -5.56 -1.52
C SER A 48 20.49 -5.61 -1.70
N ARG A 49 19.94 -4.73 -2.53
CA ARG A 49 18.50 -4.64 -2.75
C ARG A 49 17.90 -5.95 -3.27
N VAL A 50 18.67 -6.69 -4.06
CA VAL A 50 18.27 -7.98 -4.64
C VAL A 50 18.36 -9.16 -3.67
N SER A 51 18.81 -8.96 -2.43
CA SER A 51 19.00 -10.03 -1.44
C SER A 51 18.34 -9.74 -0.09
N GLY A 52 18.25 -10.77 0.77
CA GLY A 52 17.55 -10.69 2.06
C GLY A 52 16.06 -11.05 1.95
N ILE A 53 15.38 -11.05 3.10
CA ILE A 53 13.95 -11.35 3.18
C ILE A 53 13.19 -10.24 2.42
N PRO A 54 12.26 -10.57 1.52
CA PRO A 54 11.51 -9.59 0.74
C PRO A 54 10.33 -9.05 1.56
N THR A 55 10.63 -8.32 2.63
CA THR A 55 9.65 -7.50 3.36
C THR A 55 9.44 -6.17 2.67
N MET A 56 8.30 -5.53 2.92
CA MET A 56 7.98 -4.21 2.41
C MET A 56 9.05 -3.20 2.84
N ASN A 57 9.61 -2.48 1.86
CA ASN A 57 10.71 -1.53 2.02
C ASN A 57 11.94 -2.10 2.75
N LYS A 58 12.14 -3.43 2.75
CA LYS A 58 13.20 -4.12 3.54
C LYS A 58 13.13 -3.85 5.05
N LEU A 59 11.96 -3.49 5.58
CA LEU A 59 11.74 -3.31 7.01
C LEU A 59 11.84 -4.64 7.76
N PRO A 60 12.06 -4.63 9.08
CA PRO A 60 11.97 -5.85 9.89
C PRO A 60 10.60 -6.51 9.73
N HIS A 61 10.60 -7.85 9.73
CA HIS A 61 9.37 -8.61 9.89
C HIS A 61 9.01 -8.70 11.38
N GLN A 62 7.74 -8.50 11.72
CA GLN A 62 7.21 -8.70 13.08
C GLN A 62 5.95 -9.57 13.04
N GLU A 63 5.72 -10.38 14.06
CA GLU A 63 4.56 -11.29 14.09
C GLU A 63 3.24 -10.58 14.48
N SER A 64 3.33 -9.38 15.07
CA SER A 64 2.18 -8.60 15.52
C SER A 64 2.41 -7.10 15.32
N ALA A 65 1.34 -6.31 15.45
CA ALA A 65 1.39 -4.86 15.41
C ALA A 65 1.76 -4.21 16.77
N GLU A 66 2.07 -5.00 17.79
CA GLU A 66 2.34 -4.48 19.13
C GLU A 66 3.59 -3.58 19.13
N GLY A 67 3.43 -2.35 19.60
CA GLY A 67 4.50 -1.36 19.67
C GLY A 67 4.84 -0.67 18.33
N LEU A 68 4.04 -0.90 17.28
CA LEU A 68 4.16 -0.19 16.02
C LEU A 68 3.24 1.04 15.99
N ASP A 69 3.70 2.11 15.35
CA ASP A 69 2.88 3.26 14.99
C ASP A 69 2.14 3.03 13.66
N ALA A 70 2.76 2.24 12.75
CA ALA A 70 2.17 1.81 11.49
C ALA A 70 2.71 0.43 11.06
N ALA A 71 1.93 -0.32 10.30
CA ALA A 71 2.34 -1.64 9.80
C ALA A 71 1.98 -1.81 8.33
N PHE A 72 2.86 -2.48 7.58
CA PHE A 72 2.48 -3.04 6.27
C PHE A 72 1.86 -4.42 6.47
N ILE A 73 0.70 -4.61 5.85
CA ILE A 73 -0.12 -5.82 5.95
C ILE A 73 -0.51 -6.23 4.53
N GLY A 74 -0.29 -7.49 4.16
CA GLY A 74 -0.78 -8.03 2.90
C GLY A 74 -2.13 -8.74 3.05
N VAL A 75 -3.06 -8.49 2.12
CA VAL A 75 -4.37 -9.17 2.07
C VAL A 75 -4.52 -9.89 0.72
N PRO A 76 -3.99 -11.12 0.56
CA PRO A 76 -3.94 -11.83 -0.72
C PRO A 76 -5.30 -12.47 -1.09
N ILE A 77 -6.26 -11.65 -1.53
CA ILE A 77 -7.61 -12.08 -1.94
C ILE A 77 -8.01 -11.44 -3.28
N ASP A 78 -8.74 -12.19 -4.11
CA ASP A 78 -9.38 -11.68 -5.34
C ASP A 78 -10.66 -12.47 -5.70
N THR A 79 -11.25 -13.17 -4.72
CA THR A 79 -12.44 -14.02 -4.96
C THR A 79 -13.69 -13.22 -5.30
N GLY A 80 -13.68 -11.89 -5.07
CA GLY A 80 -14.74 -10.97 -5.46
C GLY A 80 -14.55 -10.35 -6.85
N THR A 81 -13.49 -10.70 -7.59
CA THR A 81 -13.22 -10.15 -8.92
C THR A 81 -14.20 -10.70 -9.95
N SER A 82 -14.84 -9.81 -10.71
CA SER A 82 -15.87 -10.18 -11.69
C SER A 82 -15.34 -10.42 -13.10
N ASN A 83 -14.12 -9.96 -13.40
CA ASN A 83 -13.51 -10.03 -14.73
C ASN A 83 -12.19 -10.81 -14.73
N ARG A 84 -11.05 -10.15 -14.47
CA ARG A 84 -9.71 -10.73 -14.60
C ARG A 84 -9.06 -10.96 -13.22
N PRO A 85 -9.00 -12.20 -12.71
CA PRO A 85 -8.40 -12.48 -11.40
C PRO A 85 -6.87 -12.40 -11.45
N GLY A 86 -6.24 -12.29 -10.29
CA GLY A 86 -4.79 -12.24 -10.15
C GLY A 86 -4.30 -11.36 -9.01
N ALA A 87 -5.16 -10.49 -8.46
CA ALA A 87 -4.80 -9.58 -7.37
C ALA A 87 -4.39 -10.31 -6.08
N ARG A 88 -4.79 -11.56 -5.87
CA ARG A 88 -4.30 -12.39 -4.75
C ARG A 88 -2.79 -12.60 -4.74
N LEU A 89 -2.12 -12.34 -5.86
CA LEU A 89 -0.67 -12.49 -6.04
C LEU A 89 0.09 -11.17 -5.81
N ASN A 90 -0.60 -10.09 -5.42
CA ASN A 90 -0.01 -8.75 -5.32
C ASN A 90 1.04 -8.62 -4.21
N THR A 91 0.81 -9.22 -3.05
CA THR A 91 1.61 -8.96 -1.84
C THR A 91 3.09 -9.29 -2.04
N PRO A 92 3.51 -10.41 -2.67
CA PRO A 92 4.92 -10.71 -2.86
C PRO A 92 5.58 -9.80 -3.90
N VAL A 93 4.85 -9.37 -4.95
CA VAL A 93 5.43 -8.51 -5.98
C VAL A 93 5.57 -7.07 -5.51
N LEU A 94 4.64 -6.57 -4.70
CA LEU A 94 4.73 -5.23 -4.09
C LEU A 94 5.92 -5.16 -3.12
N ARG A 95 6.07 -6.17 -2.26
CA ARG A 95 7.25 -6.28 -1.39
C ARG A 95 8.56 -6.35 -2.20
N SER A 96 8.57 -7.11 -3.28
CA SER A 96 9.75 -7.21 -4.16
C SER A 96 10.07 -5.89 -4.87
N GLY A 97 9.06 -5.22 -5.45
CA GLY A 97 9.23 -3.92 -6.12
C GLY A 97 9.65 -2.81 -5.15
N SER A 98 9.20 -2.88 -3.90
CA SER A 98 9.58 -1.94 -2.85
C SER A 98 11.07 -1.98 -2.49
N ALA A 99 11.77 -3.09 -2.79
CA ALA A 99 13.21 -3.20 -2.56
C ALA A 99 14.03 -2.24 -3.43
N GLU A 100 13.46 -1.76 -4.54
CA GLU A 100 14.14 -0.85 -5.48
C GLU A 100 14.05 0.62 -5.07
N LEU A 101 13.19 0.95 -4.09
CA LEU A 101 13.11 2.30 -3.53
C LEU A 101 14.49 2.72 -2.99
N LEU A 102 14.92 3.93 -3.35
CA LEU A 102 16.22 4.46 -2.94
C LEU A 102 16.19 4.86 -1.45
N LEU A 103 16.57 3.93 -0.59
CA LEU A 103 16.74 4.17 0.86
C LEU A 103 18.21 4.56 1.09
N TYR A 104 18.54 5.84 0.89
CA TYR A 104 19.91 6.32 1.08
C TYR A 104 20.13 6.71 2.55
N HIS A 105 21.12 6.08 3.18
CA HIS A 105 21.63 6.48 4.49
C HIS A 105 23.11 6.86 4.31
N SER A 106 23.42 8.15 4.16
CA SER A 106 24.81 8.62 4.20
C SER A 106 25.35 8.52 5.62
N ARG A 107 26.47 7.83 5.79
CA ARG A 107 27.24 7.89 7.03
C ARG A 107 27.70 9.33 7.30
N GLY A 108 27.43 9.84 8.51
CA GLY A 108 28.27 10.88 9.12
C GLY A 108 27.76 12.32 9.13
N VAL A 109 26.52 12.60 8.75
CA VAL A 109 25.91 13.93 8.92
C VAL A 109 24.42 13.71 9.11
N GLY A 110 23.78 14.38 10.07
CA GLY A 110 22.38 14.16 10.52
C GLY A 110 21.30 14.22 9.42
N HIS A 111 21.29 13.22 8.55
CA HIS A 111 20.37 13.01 7.45
C HIS A 111 19.47 11.82 7.79
N ALA A 112 18.19 11.98 7.50
CA ALA A 112 17.16 11.00 7.79
C ALA A 112 17.39 9.65 7.10
N ALA A 113 16.85 8.59 7.70
CA ALA A 113 17.02 7.20 7.24
C ALA A 113 16.43 6.97 5.84
N GLN A 114 15.39 7.71 5.49
CA GLN A 114 14.84 7.82 4.15
C GLN A 114 14.03 9.11 4.05
N LEU A 115 14.34 9.92 3.05
CA LEU A 115 13.63 11.16 2.77
C LEU A 115 12.90 11.07 1.45
N GLN A 116 11.60 11.36 1.51
CA GLN A 116 10.86 11.75 0.33
C GLN A 116 11.36 13.16 -0.04
N GLN A 117 12.10 13.28 -1.15
CA GLN A 117 12.88 14.50 -1.45
C GLN A 117 12.03 15.74 -1.75
N TRP A 118 10.80 15.55 -2.22
CA TRP A 118 9.92 16.63 -2.67
C TRP A 118 9.19 17.31 -1.50
N ASN A 119 8.62 16.53 -0.59
CA ASN A 119 7.89 17.02 0.57
C ASN A 119 8.74 17.02 1.86
N ARG A 120 9.97 16.46 1.79
CA ARG A 120 10.92 16.33 2.91
C ARG A 120 10.42 15.45 4.06
N ALA A 121 9.49 14.53 3.79
CA ALA A 121 8.97 13.58 4.77
C ALA A 121 10.01 12.51 5.13
N ALA A 122 10.09 12.21 6.42
CA ALA A 122 11.00 11.22 7.00
C ALA A 122 10.22 10.21 7.89
N PRO A 123 9.40 9.32 7.30
CA PRO A 123 8.53 8.44 8.10
C PRO A 123 9.33 7.52 9.03
N TYR A 124 10.47 6.97 8.61
CA TYR A 124 11.29 6.08 9.44
C TYR A 124 12.12 6.78 10.53
N ASP A 125 12.05 8.11 10.61
CA ASP A 125 12.67 8.92 11.68
C ASP A 125 11.65 9.36 12.74
N SER A 126 10.39 8.97 12.56
CA SER A 126 9.26 9.45 13.35
C SER A 126 8.22 8.40 13.69
N LEU A 127 8.16 7.29 12.94
CA LEU A 127 7.24 6.18 13.17
C LEU A 127 8.01 4.88 13.36
N MET A 128 7.53 4.05 14.30
CA MET A 128 7.89 2.65 14.39
C MET A 128 7.09 1.86 13.35
N VAL A 129 7.77 1.38 12.29
CA VAL A 129 7.13 0.69 11.17
C VAL A 129 7.73 -0.69 10.95
N ALA A 130 6.92 -1.70 10.69
CA ALA A 130 7.36 -3.04 10.29
C ALA A 130 6.42 -3.67 9.26
N ASP A 131 6.88 -4.74 8.62
CA ASP A 131 6.04 -5.61 7.80
C ASP A 131 5.55 -6.79 8.65
N ILE A 132 4.24 -6.90 8.85
CA ILE A 132 3.67 -7.98 9.68
C ILE A 132 3.25 -9.20 8.87
N GLY A 133 3.58 -9.23 7.58
CA GLY A 133 3.25 -10.33 6.70
C GLY A 133 1.82 -10.24 6.16
N ASP A 134 1.29 -11.39 5.77
CA ASP A 134 -0.04 -11.50 5.19
C ASP A 134 -1.04 -11.92 6.27
N VAL A 135 -2.24 -11.34 6.26
CA VAL A 135 -3.32 -11.80 7.12
C VAL A 135 -3.83 -13.16 6.64
N ASN A 136 -4.20 -14.02 7.59
CA ASN A 136 -5.00 -15.20 7.29
C ASN A 136 -6.41 -14.73 6.89
N VAL A 137 -6.65 -14.60 5.59
CA VAL A 137 -7.94 -14.10 5.09
C VAL A 137 -9.03 -15.15 5.31
N ASN A 138 -10.07 -14.80 6.07
CA ASN A 138 -11.35 -15.51 6.08
C ASN A 138 -12.32 -14.79 5.14
N LEU A 139 -12.93 -15.52 4.20
CA LEU A 139 -13.70 -14.98 3.07
C LEU A 139 -15.04 -14.31 3.46
N TYR A 140 -15.44 -14.32 4.74
CA TYR A 140 -16.82 -14.01 5.15
C TYR A 140 -16.97 -12.94 6.25
N ASP A 141 -15.90 -12.33 6.75
CA ASP A 141 -16.04 -11.39 7.88
C ASP A 141 -15.03 -10.23 7.86
N LEU A 142 -15.54 -9.02 7.64
CA LEU A 142 -14.80 -7.75 7.60
C LEU A 142 -15.07 -6.90 8.86
N LYS A 143 -15.76 -7.45 9.87
CA LYS A 143 -16.34 -6.66 10.96
C LYS A 143 -15.47 -6.63 12.20
N ASP A 144 -14.48 -5.74 12.20
CA ASP A 144 -14.11 -4.93 13.37
C ASP A 144 -12.95 -4.03 12.96
N THR A 145 -13.15 -2.72 12.89
CA THR A 145 -12.02 -1.83 12.58
C THR A 145 -12.18 -0.53 13.34
N HIS A 146 -13.18 0.30 13.05
CA HIS A 146 -13.42 1.57 13.74
C HIS A 146 -14.88 2.03 13.59
N GLY A 147 -15.26 3.12 14.30
CA GLY A 147 -16.50 3.85 14.01
C GLY A 147 -16.47 4.54 12.63
N PRO A 148 -17.57 5.17 12.17
CA PRO A 148 -17.67 5.69 10.81
C PRO A 148 -16.52 6.64 10.43
N VAL A 149 -15.89 6.38 9.29
CA VAL A 149 -14.76 7.19 8.77
C VAL A 149 -15.16 7.98 7.54
N GLY A 150 -14.45 9.08 7.27
CA GLY A 150 -14.45 9.71 5.94
C GLY A 150 -13.61 8.88 4.97
N LEU A 151 -13.80 9.08 3.67
CA LEU A 151 -13.14 8.28 2.63
C LEU A 151 -12.60 9.17 1.51
N VAL A 152 -11.31 9.04 1.23
CA VAL A 152 -10.70 9.46 -0.04
C VAL A 152 -10.54 8.21 -0.89
N HIS A 153 -11.30 8.11 -1.98
CA HIS A 153 -11.30 6.96 -2.86
C HIS A 153 -10.80 7.35 -4.25
N VAL A 154 -9.68 6.77 -4.68
CA VAL A 154 -9.05 7.05 -5.98
C VAL A 154 -9.17 5.80 -6.84
N ASP A 155 -10.03 5.85 -7.86
CA ASP A 155 -10.52 4.66 -8.58
C ASP A 155 -11.11 5.06 -9.95
N ALA A 156 -11.01 4.18 -10.94
CA ALA A 156 -11.77 4.28 -12.18
C ALA A 156 -13.27 3.98 -11.99
N HIS A 157 -13.62 3.17 -10.99
CA HIS A 157 -14.97 2.71 -10.69
C HIS A 157 -15.51 3.29 -9.39
N ALA A 158 -16.85 3.29 -9.26
CA ALA A 158 -17.48 3.84 -8.08
C ALA A 158 -17.53 2.84 -6.92
N ASP A 159 -17.52 1.54 -7.22
CA ASP A 159 -17.56 0.44 -6.25
C ASP A 159 -18.75 0.48 -5.27
N THR A 160 -19.85 1.00 -5.80
CA THR A 160 -21.10 1.18 -5.09
C THR A 160 -22.29 0.45 -5.74
N SER A 161 -22.01 -0.56 -6.56
CA SER A 161 -23.07 -1.39 -7.14
C SER A 161 -23.76 -2.19 -6.03
N ASP A 162 -25.06 -2.43 -6.18
CA ASP A 162 -25.77 -3.29 -5.22
C ASP A 162 -25.56 -4.78 -5.53
N VAL A 163 -25.45 -5.16 -6.79
CA VAL A 163 -25.23 -6.56 -7.20
C VAL A 163 -24.31 -6.57 -8.41
N VAL A 164 -23.32 -7.47 -8.40
CA VAL A 164 -22.45 -7.75 -9.55
C VAL A 164 -22.63 -9.21 -9.92
N LEU A 165 -23.05 -9.48 -11.17
CA LEU A 165 -23.28 -10.84 -11.69
C LEU A 165 -24.22 -11.71 -10.83
N GLY A 166 -25.18 -11.10 -10.13
CA GLY A 166 -26.12 -11.80 -9.25
C GLY A 166 -25.69 -11.89 -7.79
N GLU A 167 -24.46 -11.50 -7.45
CA GLU A 167 -23.90 -11.59 -6.10
C GLU A 167 -23.82 -10.22 -5.39
N ARG A 168 -24.12 -10.22 -4.09
CA ARG A 168 -24.06 -9.01 -3.23
C ARG A 168 -22.65 -8.68 -2.76
N ILE A 169 -21.72 -9.63 -2.80
CA ILE A 169 -20.35 -9.47 -2.34
C ILE A 169 -19.42 -9.66 -3.53
N GLY A 170 -18.83 -8.57 -3.99
CA GLY A 170 -17.86 -8.52 -5.09
C GLY A 170 -17.10 -7.20 -5.06
N HIS A 171 -16.04 -7.10 -5.86
CA HIS A 171 -15.14 -5.94 -5.84
C HIS A 171 -15.83 -4.62 -6.22
N GLY A 172 -16.87 -4.63 -7.06
CA GLY A 172 -17.67 -3.43 -7.38
C GLY A 172 -18.78 -3.06 -6.38
N THR A 173 -18.85 -3.71 -5.21
CA THR A 173 -19.90 -3.52 -4.19
C THR A 173 -19.47 -3.04 -2.78
N PRO A 174 -18.17 -2.95 -2.40
CA PRO A 174 -17.78 -2.80 -1.00
C PRO A 174 -18.28 -1.49 -0.39
N PHE A 175 -18.19 -0.35 -1.08
CA PHE A 175 -18.59 0.93 -0.48
C PHE A 175 -20.11 1.08 -0.35
N ARG A 176 -20.90 0.37 -1.18
CA ARG A 176 -22.35 0.24 -0.94
C ARG A 176 -22.62 -0.44 0.39
N ARG A 177 -21.88 -1.52 0.71
CA ARG A 177 -21.98 -2.23 1.99
C ARG A 177 -21.51 -1.37 3.15
N CYS A 178 -20.39 -0.68 3.00
CA CYS A 178 -19.89 0.21 4.05
C CYS A 178 -20.89 1.33 4.40
N VAL A 179 -21.62 1.87 3.43
CA VAL A 179 -22.72 2.82 3.69
C VAL A 179 -23.91 2.14 4.38
N GLU A 180 -24.35 0.97 3.90
CA GLU A 180 -25.46 0.21 4.50
C GLU A 180 -25.17 -0.22 5.95
N GLU A 181 -23.91 -0.50 6.27
CA GLU A 181 -23.46 -0.90 7.61
C GLU A 181 -23.05 0.29 8.50
N GLY A 182 -23.15 1.53 8.01
CA GLY A 182 -22.82 2.73 8.77
C GLY A 182 -21.33 2.91 9.06
N LEU A 183 -20.45 2.33 8.23
CA LEU A 183 -18.99 2.41 8.34
C LEU A 183 -18.42 3.67 7.66
N LEU A 184 -19.21 4.32 6.80
CA LEU A 184 -18.82 5.56 6.12
C LEU A 184 -19.67 6.74 6.54
N ASP A 185 -18.99 7.83 6.88
CA ASP A 185 -19.59 9.15 6.98
C ASP A 185 -19.75 9.74 5.58
N CYS A 186 -20.95 9.57 5.02
CA CYS A 186 -21.34 10.00 3.68
C CYS A 186 -21.14 11.51 3.42
N SER A 187 -21.01 12.35 4.45
CA SER A 187 -20.71 13.77 4.29
C SER A 187 -19.22 14.07 4.02
N ARG A 188 -18.35 13.05 4.20
CA ARG A 188 -16.89 13.15 4.09
C ARG A 188 -16.31 12.10 3.15
N VAL A 189 -17.04 11.78 2.07
CA VAL A 189 -16.59 10.87 1.01
C VAL A 189 -16.28 11.66 -0.26
N VAL A 190 -15.11 11.38 -0.86
CA VAL A 190 -14.72 11.88 -2.18
C VAL A 190 -14.26 10.71 -3.06
N GLN A 191 -14.71 10.69 -4.32
CA GLN A 191 -14.27 9.74 -5.35
C GLN A 191 -13.58 10.48 -6.48
N ILE A 192 -12.40 10.01 -6.90
CA ILE A 192 -11.52 10.67 -7.86
C ILE A 192 -11.09 9.65 -8.91
N GLY A 193 -11.27 9.97 -10.20
CA GLY A 193 -10.82 9.12 -11.31
C GLY A 193 -11.91 8.36 -12.06
N LEU A 194 -13.17 8.48 -11.60
CA LEU A 194 -14.34 7.78 -12.16
C LEU A 194 -14.46 7.97 -13.67
N ARG A 195 -14.51 6.86 -14.41
CA ARG A 195 -14.64 6.84 -15.88
C ARG A 195 -15.15 5.47 -16.36
N GLY A 196 -15.12 5.28 -17.68
CA GLY A 196 -15.53 4.02 -18.31
C GLY A 196 -17.01 3.99 -18.71
N SER A 197 -17.41 2.89 -19.33
CA SER A 197 -18.80 2.66 -19.74
C SER A 197 -19.60 2.02 -18.61
N GLY A 198 -20.84 2.48 -18.40
CA GLY A 198 -21.74 1.95 -17.38
C GLY A 198 -22.78 0.95 -17.92
N TYR A 199 -23.41 0.21 -17.01
CA TYR A 199 -24.51 -0.72 -17.31
C TYR A 199 -25.89 -0.07 -17.38
N SER A 200 -25.99 1.22 -17.03
CA SER A 200 -27.22 2.01 -17.11
C SER A 200 -26.92 3.43 -17.58
N ALA A 201 -27.98 4.11 -18.06
CA ALA A 201 -27.91 5.52 -18.48
C ALA A 201 -27.44 6.45 -17.34
N ASP A 202 -27.59 6.03 -16.08
CA ASP A 202 -27.04 6.74 -14.93
C ASP A 202 -26.44 5.76 -13.91
N SER A 203 -25.25 5.26 -14.23
CA SER A 203 -24.55 4.29 -13.36
C SER A 203 -24.03 4.91 -12.06
N TYR A 204 -24.01 6.25 -11.96
CA TYR A 204 -23.57 6.99 -10.77
C TYR A 204 -24.74 7.59 -9.98
N ALA A 205 -25.99 7.27 -10.35
CA ALA A 205 -27.17 7.74 -9.64
C ALA A 205 -27.05 7.43 -8.15
N TRP A 206 -26.67 6.19 -7.81
CA TRP A 206 -26.54 5.81 -6.42
C TRP A 206 -25.46 6.63 -5.71
N SER A 207 -24.27 6.81 -6.26
CA SER A 207 -23.20 7.59 -5.59
C SER A 207 -23.58 9.05 -5.31
N ARG A 208 -24.60 9.58 -6.00
CA ARG A 208 -25.15 10.94 -5.83
C ARG A 208 -26.28 11.10 -4.80
N PHE A 209 -26.79 10.05 -4.16
CA PHE A 209 -28.01 10.17 -3.33
C PHE A 209 -27.87 9.79 -1.84
N PRO A 210 -26.90 8.96 -1.39
CA PRO A 210 -26.50 8.83 0.00
C PRO A 210 -25.35 9.78 0.38
N CYS A 211 -24.35 9.97 -0.50
CA CYS A 211 -23.17 10.82 -0.25
C CYS A 211 -23.39 12.32 -0.56
N SER A 212 -24.61 12.71 -0.94
CA SER A 212 -24.93 14.09 -1.34
C SER A 212 -25.89 14.81 -0.39
N ALA A 213 -26.38 14.15 0.67
CA ALA A 213 -27.10 14.84 1.74
C ALA A 213 -26.16 15.73 2.61
N GLY A 214 -24.85 15.65 2.40
CA GLY A 214 -23.82 16.43 3.10
C GLY A 214 -22.72 17.02 2.22
N GLY A 215 -22.96 17.24 0.91
CA GLY A 215 -22.01 17.98 0.06
C GLY A 215 -20.73 17.24 -0.32
N GLY A 216 -20.81 15.96 -0.70
CA GLY A 216 -19.71 15.24 -1.32
C GLY A 216 -19.26 15.94 -2.62
N VAL A 217 -18.08 16.56 -2.59
CA VAL A 217 -17.48 17.17 -3.76
C VAL A 217 -16.99 16.06 -4.68
N LEU A 218 -17.63 15.92 -5.85
CA LEU A 218 -17.04 15.22 -6.98
C LEU A 218 -15.87 16.07 -7.48
N VAL A 219 -14.66 15.86 -6.96
CA VAL A 219 -13.48 16.60 -7.43
C VAL A 219 -13.00 15.94 -8.71
N GLN A 220 -13.45 16.47 -9.85
CA GLN A 220 -12.72 16.33 -11.10
C GLN A 220 -11.40 17.12 -10.94
N VAL A 221 -10.32 16.46 -10.49
CA VAL A 221 -9.03 17.14 -10.24
C VAL A 221 -8.44 17.59 -11.57
N SER A 222 -8.64 18.86 -11.87
CA SER A 222 -7.78 19.67 -12.73
C SER A 222 -7.28 20.83 -11.87
N GLY A 223 -6.05 20.73 -11.34
CA GLY A 223 -5.41 21.83 -10.62
C GLY A 223 -4.53 21.43 -9.45
N SER A 224 -3.34 22.00 -9.42
CA SER A 224 -2.21 21.83 -8.50
C SER A 224 -2.49 22.16 -7.01
N PRO A 225 -1.70 21.62 -6.07
CA PRO A 225 -1.88 21.83 -4.63
C PRO A 225 -1.16 23.10 -4.15
N ASP A 226 -1.87 24.22 -4.10
CA ASP A 226 -1.47 25.35 -3.24
C ASP A 226 -2.42 25.40 -2.04
N GLY A 227 -1.90 25.03 -0.87
CA GLY A 227 -2.68 25.06 0.36
C GLY A 227 -1.91 24.54 1.56
N GLY A 228 -0.94 25.32 2.04
CA GLY A 228 -0.40 25.15 3.40
C GLY A 228 -1.53 25.32 4.43
N GLY A 229 -2.11 24.21 4.88
CA GLY A 229 -3.03 24.15 6.00
C GLY A 229 -2.41 23.36 7.13
N GLN A 230 -2.17 24.02 8.26
CA GLN A 230 -1.99 23.35 9.55
C GLN A 230 -3.20 22.42 9.77
N GLY A 231 -2.94 21.20 10.27
CA GLY A 231 -3.96 20.20 10.55
C GLY A 231 -5.14 20.83 11.28
N SER A 232 -6.30 20.81 10.62
CA SER A 232 -7.53 21.21 11.28
C SER A 232 -7.93 20.08 12.21
N ASP A 233 -7.75 20.31 13.51
CA ASP A 233 -8.29 19.55 14.66
C ASP A 233 -9.84 19.43 14.67
N GLY A 234 -10.50 19.59 13.52
CA GLY A 234 -11.96 19.52 13.34
C GLY A 234 -12.44 18.45 12.36
N GLY A 235 -11.54 17.78 11.64
CA GLY A 235 -11.90 16.67 10.74
C GLY A 235 -11.84 15.32 11.47
N GLY A 236 -12.94 14.55 11.47
CA GLY A 236 -12.95 13.18 11.99
C GLY A 236 -12.00 12.24 11.25
N PRO A 237 -11.89 10.96 11.66
CA PRO A 237 -11.00 9.98 11.03
C PRO A 237 -11.30 9.82 9.54
N VAL A 238 -10.25 9.66 8.73
CA VAL A 238 -10.30 9.50 7.27
C VAL A 238 -9.53 8.24 6.85
N TYR A 239 -10.08 7.50 5.90
CA TYR A 239 -9.42 6.37 5.23
C TYR A 239 -9.09 6.74 3.78
N LEU A 240 -7.90 6.34 3.29
CA LEU A 240 -7.49 6.53 1.89
C LEU A 240 -7.42 5.18 1.18
N SER A 241 -8.28 4.96 0.20
CA SER A 241 -8.23 3.77 -0.65
C SER A 241 -7.82 4.15 -2.07
N PHE A 242 -6.81 3.47 -2.61
CA PHE A 242 -6.28 3.74 -3.94
C PHE A 242 -6.30 2.46 -4.78
N ASP A 243 -7.21 2.41 -5.74
CA ASP A 243 -7.20 1.41 -6.80
C ASP A 243 -6.15 1.76 -7.85
N ILE A 244 -5.27 0.82 -8.19
CA ILE A 244 -4.24 1.04 -9.19
C ILE A 244 -4.82 1.29 -10.59
N ASP A 245 -6.05 0.83 -10.86
CA ASP A 245 -6.74 1.07 -12.13
C ASP A 245 -7.27 2.50 -12.28
N ALA A 246 -7.19 3.33 -11.23
CA ALA A 246 -7.34 4.78 -11.35
C ALA A 246 -6.32 5.38 -12.31
N LEU A 247 -5.13 4.77 -12.41
CA LEU A 247 -4.09 5.18 -13.36
C LEU A 247 -4.39 4.68 -14.77
N ASP A 248 -3.90 5.42 -15.77
CA ASP A 248 -4.04 4.99 -17.16
C ASP A 248 -3.31 3.64 -17.38
N PRO A 249 -3.87 2.71 -18.18
CA PRO A 249 -3.24 1.42 -18.49
C PRO A 249 -1.85 1.53 -19.13
N GLY A 250 -1.49 2.69 -19.70
CA GLY A 250 -0.12 2.99 -20.13
C GLY A 250 0.90 3.01 -18.99
N PHE A 251 0.46 3.19 -17.74
CA PHE A 251 1.30 3.19 -16.54
C PHE A 251 1.00 2.01 -15.60
N ALA A 252 -0.26 1.58 -15.52
CA ALA A 252 -0.72 0.47 -14.68
C ALA A 252 -1.44 -0.61 -15.50
N PRO A 253 -0.76 -1.32 -16.42
CA PRO A 253 -1.39 -2.37 -17.22
C PRO A 253 -1.83 -3.59 -16.39
N GLY A 254 -1.19 -3.80 -15.24
CA GLY A 254 -1.38 -4.95 -14.36
C GLY A 254 -2.54 -4.80 -13.39
N THR A 255 -3.78 -4.76 -13.88
CA THR A 255 -4.99 -4.66 -13.04
C THR A 255 -6.13 -5.56 -13.58
N GLY A 256 -7.19 -5.77 -12.82
CA GLY A 256 -8.38 -6.55 -13.22
C GLY A 256 -9.28 -5.86 -14.27
N THR A 257 -9.47 -4.54 -14.17
CA THR A 257 -10.50 -3.77 -14.87
C THR A 257 -9.94 -2.47 -15.46
N PRO A 258 -9.13 -2.52 -16.53
CA PRO A 258 -8.40 -1.36 -16.99
C PRO A 258 -9.32 -0.40 -17.75
N GLU A 259 -9.35 0.87 -17.35
CA GLU A 259 -10.09 1.91 -18.07
C GLU A 259 -9.12 2.93 -18.68
N ILE A 260 -9.16 3.11 -20.00
CA ILE A 260 -8.29 4.07 -20.71
C ILE A 260 -8.57 5.53 -20.29
N ALA A 261 -7.65 6.44 -20.63
CA ALA A 261 -7.73 7.86 -20.30
C ALA A 261 -7.76 8.11 -18.78
N GLY A 262 -6.92 7.37 -18.06
CA GLY A 262 -6.79 7.45 -16.61
C GLY A 262 -5.81 8.52 -16.14
N LEU A 263 -5.58 8.53 -14.83
CA LEU A 263 -4.61 9.42 -14.19
C LEU A 263 -3.19 9.04 -14.59
N THR A 264 -2.32 10.05 -14.66
CA THR A 264 -0.87 9.82 -14.69
C THR A 264 -0.35 9.51 -13.27
N PRO A 265 0.76 8.77 -13.12
CA PRO A 265 1.39 8.56 -11.81
C PRO A 265 1.73 9.85 -11.06
N ILE A 266 2.04 10.93 -11.79
CA ILE A 266 2.28 12.26 -11.21
C ILE A 266 1.04 12.74 -10.47
N GLN A 267 -0.13 12.68 -11.11
CA GLN A 267 -1.40 13.08 -10.50
C GLN A 267 -1.76 12.19 -9.30
N GLY A 268 -1.53 10.87 -9.42
CA GLY A 268 -1.74 9.94 -8.30
C GLY A 268 -0.92 10.32 -7.06
N VAL A 269 0.36 10.64 -7.26
CA VAL A 269 1.25 11.11 -6.19
C VAL A 269 0.82 12.47 -5.62
N GLU A 270 0.38 13.40 -6.46
CA GLU A 270 -0.12 14.72 -6.02
C GLU A 270 -1.38 14.58 -5.15
N ILE A 271 -2.30 13.67 -5.50
CA ILE A 271 -3.50 13.37 -4.71
C ILE A 271 -3.10 12.82 -3.34
N ILE A 272 -2.21 11.83 -3.28
CA ILE A 272 -1.74 11.25 -2.01
C ILE A 272 -1.08 12.32 -1.14
N ARG A 273 -0.18 13.13 -1.72
CA ARG A 273 0.50 14.21 -0.99
C ARG A 273 -0.47 15.29 -0.49
N GLY A 274 -1.54 15.55 -1.23
CA GLY A 274 -2.62 16.45 -0.82
C GLY A 274 -3.40 15.98 0.41
N CYS A 275 -3.29 14.72 0.80
CA CYS A 275 -3.89 14.18 2.03
C CYS A 275 -3.09 14.53 3.30
N ARG A 276 -1.93 15.17 3.18
CA ARG A 276 -1.14 15.62 4.34
C ARG A 276 -1.96 16.55 5.23
N GLY A 277 -1.97 16.25 6.54
CA GLY A 277 -2.69 17.03 7.54
C GLY A 277 -4.10 16.51 7.83
N LEU A 278 -4.58 15.51 7.10
CA LEU A 278 -5.78 14.75 7.46
C LEU A 278 -5.48 13.77 8.61
N ASN A 279 -6.51 13.46 9.40
CA ASN A 279 -6.46 12.39 10.40
C ASN A 279 -6.61 11.02 9.70
N LEU A 280 -5.59 10.60 8.96
CA LEU A 280 -5.57 9.30 8.28
C LEU A 280 -5.44 8.18 9.31
N VAL A 281 -6.46 7.33 9.41
CA VAL A 281 -6.48 6.16 10.31
C VAL A 281 -6.07 4.87 9.61
N GLY A 282 -5.93 4.92 8.28
CA GLY A 282 -5.50 3.80 7.47
C GLY A 282 -5.51 4.13 5.98
N CYS A 283 -4.82 3.30 5.22
CA CYS A 283 -4.83 3.36 3.76
C CYS A 283 -4.56 1.99 3.14
N ASP A 284 -5.06 1.79 1.93
CA ASP A 284 -4.77 0.60 1.11
C ASP A 284 -4.39 0.95 -0.34
N LEU A 285 -3.73 0.00 -0.98
CA LEU A 285 -3.46 -0.01 -2.41
C LEU A 285 -3.93 -1.37 -2.96
N VAL A 286 -4.91 -1.35 -3.86
CA VAL A 286 -5.63 -2.55 -4.31
C VAL A 286 -5.44 -2.82 -5.81
N GLU A 287 -5.98 -3.96 -6.26
CA GLU A 287 -6.09 -4.41 -7.66
C GLU A 287 -4.80 -4.53 -8.51
N VAL A 288 -3.61 -4.41 -7.91
CA VAL A 288 -2.37 -4.83 -8.58
C VAL A 288 -2.46 -6.31 -8.93
N SER A 289 -2.43 -6.65 -10.21
CA SER A 289 -2.63 -8.00 -10.72
C SER A 289 -1.41 -8.47 -11.52
N PRO A 290 -0.47 -9.20 -10.90
CA PRO A 290 0.79 -9.62 -11.51
C PRO A 290 0.67 -10.39 -12.84
N PRO A 291 -0.35 -11.25 -13.06
CA PRO A 291 -0.51 -11.92 -14.36
C PRO A 291 -0.62 -10.97 -15.56
N TYR A 292 -1.01 -9.71 -15.31
CA TYR A 292 -1.16 -8.66 -16.32
C TYR A 292 -0.04 -7.61 -16.26
N ASP A 293 0.94 -7.77 -15.37
CA ASP A 293 2.07 -6.86 -15.18
C ASP A 293 3.39 -7.48 -15.68
N THR A 294 3.51 -7.68 -16.99
CA THR A 294 4.59 -8.47 -17.61
C THR A 294 6.01 -7.99 -17.31
N THR A 295 6.16 -6.71 -16.94
CA THR A 295 7.45 -6.09 -16.62
C THR A 295 7.65 -5.81 -15.13
N GLY A 296 6.60 -5.91 -14.31
CA GLY A 296 6.61 -5.48 -12.92
C GLY A 296 6.42 -3.97 -12.71
N ASN A 297 6.13 -3.20 -13.77
CA ASN A 297 5.98 -1.74 -13.69
C ASN A 297 4.79 -1.32 -12.83
N THR A 298 3.70 -2.08 -12.86
CA THR A 298 2.51 -1.80 -12.03
C THR A 298 2.84 -2.05 -10.57
N ALA A 299 3.53 -3.15 -10.26
CA ALA A 299 4.00 -3.46 -8.91
C ALA A 299 5.00 -2.42 -8.38
N LEU A 300 5.94 -1.95 -9.22
CA LEU A 300 6.86 -0.87 -8.84
C LEU A 300 6.12 0.44 -8.56
N THR A 301 5.15 0.78 -9.41
CA THR A 301 4.31 1.97 -9.21
C THR A 301 3.53 1.87 -7.91
N GLY A 302 2.87 0.74 -7.66
CA GLY A 302 2.15 0.48 -6.42
C GLY A 302 3.04 0.57 -5.17
N ALA A 303 4.25 0.00 -5.23
CA ALA A 303 5.20 0.10 -4.12
C ALA A 303 5.62 1.56 -3.81
N ASN A 304 5.77 2.39 -4.84
CA ASN A 304 6.07 3.82 -4.68
C ASN A 304 4.87 4.59 -4.10
N LEU A 305 3.64 4.29 -4.54
CA LEU A 305 2.43 4.91 -4.00
C LEU A 305 2.24 4.55 -2.52
N LEU A 306 2.46 3.29 -2.12
CA LEU A 306 2.45 2.87 -0.72
C LEU A 306 3.47 3.63 0.14
N PHE A 307 4.65 3.93 -0.42
CA PHE A 307 5.63 4.77 0.27
C PHE A 307 5.16 6.23 0.42
N GLU A 308 4.52 6.81 -0.61
CA GLU A 308 3.94 8.16 -0.52
C GLU A 308 2.79 8.22 0.49
N MET A 309 1.97 7.17 0.59
CA MET A 309 0.91 7.07 1.63
C MET A 309 1.50 7.04 3.03
N LEU A 310 2.56 6.26 3.25
CA LEU A 310 3.28 6.25 4.53
C LEU A 310 3.80 7.64 4.90
N CYS A 311 4.23 8.44 3.92
CA CYS A 311 4.76 9.79 4.14
C CYS A 311 3.70 10.84 4.53
N VAL A 312 2.41 10.55 4.42
CA VAL A 312 1.32 11.46 4.77
C VAL A 312 0.53 11.03 6.01
N LEU A 313 0.92 9.93 6.65
CA LEU A 313 0.34 9.51 7.92
C LEU A 313 0.57 10.55 9.03
N PRO A 314 -0.31 10.58 10.06
CA PRO A 314 -0.09 11.41 11.24
C PRO A 314 1.28 11.16 11.90
N ASN A 315 1.82 12.19 12.56
CA ASN A 315 3.10 12.15 13.29
C ASN A 315 4.37 11.97 12.44
N VAL A 316 4.27 11.89 11.11
CA VAL A 316 5.45 11.91 10.23
C VAL A 316 6.18 13.26 10.36
N LYS A 317 7.50 13.21 10.59
CA LYS A 317 8.35 14.39 10.58
C LYS A 317 8.65 14.84 9.15
N TYR A 318 8.68 16.16 8.96
CA TYR A 318 9.10 16.81 7.73
C TYR A 318 10.32 17.68 8.05
N LEU A 319 11.41 17.52 7.30
CA LEU A 319 12.66 18.27 7.50
C LEU A 319 12.67 19.61 6.79
#